data_AF-A0A368TDT3-F1
#
_entry.id   AF-A0A368TDT3-F1
#
_cell.length_a   1.000
_cell.length_b   1.000
_cell.length_c   1.000
_cell.angle_alpha   90.00
_cell.angle_beta   90.00
_cell.angle_gamma   90.00
#
_symmetry.space_group_name_H-M   'P 1'
#
loop_
_entity.id
_entity.type
_entity.pdbx_description
1 polymer ?
#
loop_
_entity_poly.entity_id
_entity_poly.type
_entity_poly.pdbx_seq_one_letter_code
_entity_poly.pdbx_strand_id
1 'polypeptide(L)'
;MSLEQISMRVDSRLLKELDQIAKAEFKRRSDVVRDALVTYVKHEIEIRQIKEMVTKQFLEGELGFDDFARIVGFDIAQQIKIGKETLKESIERAKKDSKQSS
;
A
#
# COMPACT_ATOMS: atom_id res chain seq x y z
N MET A 1 -0.26 14.94 22.68
CA MET A 1 0.20 13.57 22.36
C MET A 1 -0.13 12.69 23.56
N SER A 2 -0.86 11.58 23.37
CA SER A 2 -0.99 10.58 24.43
C SER A 2 0.28 9.72 24.46
N LEU A 3 0.73 9.37 25.66
CA LEU A 3 1.83 8.43 25.87
C LEU A 3 1.19 7.10 26.27
N GLU A 4 0.98 6.23 25.28
CA GLU A 4 0.52 4.88 25.51
C GLU A 4 1.72 3.95 25.75
N GLN A 5 1.64 3.12 26.79
CA GLN A 5 2.69 2.15 27.08
C GLN A 5 2.41 0.83 26.35
N ILE A 6 3.35 0.40 25.52
CA ILE A 6 3.27 -0.87 24.79
C ILE A 6 4.27 -1.85 25.40
N SER A 7 3.80 -3.02 25.81
CA SER A 7 4.64 -4.15 26.21
C SER A 7 4.66 -5.20 25.10
N MET A 8 5.85 -5.64 24.71
CA MET A 8 6.02 -6.62 23.64
C MET A 8 7.08 -7.67 24.03
N ARG A 9 6.88 -8.89 23.54
CA ARG A 9 7.90 -9.93 23.59
C ARG A 9 8.68 -9.90 22.30
N VAL A 10 10.00 -9.82 22.40
CA VAL A 10 10.91 -9.86 21.26
C VAL A 10 11.96 -10.92 21.52
N ASP A 11 12.49 -11.48 20.45
CA ASP A 11 13.53 -12.48 20.56
C ASP A 11 14.83 -11.86 21.15
N SER A 12 15.64 -12.69 21.79
CA SER A 12 16.84 -12.22 22.48
C SER A 12 17.91 -11.68 21.52
N ARG A 13 17.91 -12.11 20.25
CA ARG A 13 18.88 -11.67 19.26
C ARG A 13 18.58 -10.25 18.80
N LEU A 14 17.34 -9.98 18.41
CA LEU A 14 16.85 -8.66 18.03
C LEU A 14 17.03 -7.67 19.18
N LEU A 15 16.80 -8.10 20.43
CA LEU A 15 17.03 -7.24 21.59
C LEU A 15 18.51 -6.79 21.70
N LYS A 16 19.45 -7.70 21.43
CA LYS A 16 20.88 -7.38 21.41
C LYS A 16 21.25 -6.46 20.26
N GLU A 17 20.69 -6.68 19.07
CA GLU A 17 20.90 -5.82 17.91
C GLU A 17 20.36 -4.40 18.16
N LEU A 18 19.18 -4.27 18.76
CA LEU A 18 18.62 -2.99 19.19
C LEU A 18 19.51 -2.27 20.21
N ASP A 19 20.10 -3.01 21.16
CA ASP A 19 21.03 -2.42 22.14
C ASP A 19 22.33 -1.93 21.52
N GLN A 20 22.84 -2.62 20.51
CA GLN A 20 24.03 -2.19 19.78
C GLN A 20 23.76 -0.90 19.02
N ILE A 21 22.63 -0.81 18.31
CA ILE A 21 22.20 0.40 17.58
C ILE A 21 21.99 1.55 18.56
N ALA A 22 21.27 1.31 19.67
CA ALA A 22 21.01 2.32 20.69
C ALA A 22 22.32 2.90 21.26
N LYS A 23 23.32 2.05 21.53
CA LYS A 23 24.64 2.49 21.98
C LYS A 23 25.38 3.30 20.91
N ALA A 24 25.40 2.82 19.67
CA ALA A 24 26.07 3.48 18.56
C ALA A 24 25.46 4.87 18.26
N GLU A 25 24.15 5.02 18.41
CA GLU A 25 23.43 6.28 18.16
C GLU A 25 23.26 7.16 19.42
N PHE A 26 23.79 6.75 20.57
CA PHE A 26 23.58 7.43 21.86
C PHE A 26 22.09 7.65 22.20
N LYS A 27 21.25 6.66 21.91
CA LYS A 27 19.80 6.68 22.13
C LYS A 27 19.37 5.63 23.17
N ARG A 28 18.14 5.77 23.70
CA ARG A 28 17.53 4.68 24.46
C ARG A 28 16.98 3.64 23.50
N ARG A 29 16.94 2.37 23.93
CA ARG A 29 16.32 1.27 23.17
C ARG A 29 14.90 1.61 22.70
N SER A 30 14.09 2.23 23.56
CA SER A 30 12.72 2.64 23.24
C SER A 30 12.66 3.68 22.11
N ASP A 31 13.67 4.54 22.01
CA ASP A 31 13.75 5.54 20.95
C ASP A 31 14.05 4.86 19.60
N VAL A 32 14.98 3.90 19.59
CA VAL A 32 15.27 3.09 18.38
C VAL A 32 14.04 2.31 17.92
N VAL A 33 13.33 1.65 18.84
CA VAL A 33 12.10 0.90 18.53
C VAL A 33 11.02 1.83 17.97
N ARG A 34 10.82 3.01 18.58
CA ARG A 34 9.85 4.00 18.09
C ARG A 34 10.23 4.48 16.68
N ASP A 35 11.48 4.83 16.46
CA ASP A 35 11.95 5.35 15.16
C ASP A 35 11.78 4.29 14.05
N ALA A 36 12.04 3.02 14.36
CA ALA A 36 11.81 1.89 13.45
C ALA A 36 10.31 1.70 13.14
N LEU A 37 9.44 1.76 14.16
CA LEU A 37 7.99 1.67 13.96
C LEU A 37 7.44 2.83 13.13
N VAL A 38 7.89 4.06 13.38
CA VAL A 38 7.50 5.24 12.59
C VAL A 38 7.93 5.06 11.14
N THR A 39 9.15 4.60 10.90
CA THR A 39 9.67 4.35 9.56
C THR A 39 8.84 3.29 8.84
N TYR A 40 8.55 2.17 9.50
CA TYR A 40 7.72 1.11 8.94
C TYR A 40 6.32 1.63 8.55
N VAL A 41 5.63 2.31 9.48
CA VAL A 41 4.27 2.83 9.23
C VAL A 41 4.27 3.85 8.08
N LYS A 42 5.25 4.75 8.03
CA LYS A 42 5.38 5.71 6.93
C LYS A 42 5.57 5.00 5.59
N HIS A 43 6.48 4.02 5.55
CA HIS A 43 6.75 3.25 4.35
C HIS A 43 5.50 2.50 3.84
N GLU A 44 4.74 1.88 4.74
CA GLU A 44 3.48 1.21 4.39
C GLU A 44 2.42 2.18 3.85
N ILE A 45 2.32 3.39 4.43
CA ILE A 45 1.43 4.44 3.93
C ILE A 45 1.87 4.90 2.54
N GLU A 46 3.16 5.16 2.35
CA GLU A 46 3.72 5.59 1.05
C GLU A 46 3.49 4.53 -0.04
N ILE A 47 3.76 3.25 0.25
CA ILE A 47 3.48 2.14 -0.67
C ILE A 47 1.99 2.12 -1.03
N ARG A 48 1.10 2.27 -0.04
CA ARG A 48 -0.35 2.30 -0.30
C ARG A 48 -0.72 3.46 -1.22
N GLN A 49 -0.21 4.66 -0.96
CA GLN A 49 -0.46 5.84 -1.79
C GLN A 49 0.04 5.64 -3.22
N ILE A 50 1.23 5.04 -3.39
CA ILE A 50 1.75 4.68 -4.72
C ILE A 50 0.79 3.71 -5.42
N LYS A 51 0.36 2.63 -4.73
CA LYS A 51 -0.58 1.65 -5.30
C LYS A 51 -1.92 2.27 -5.70
N GLU A 52 -2.46 3.18 -4.89
CA GLU A 52 -3.69 3.91 -5.19
C GLU A 52 -3.52 4.80 -6.43
N MET A 53 -2.41 5.56 -6.50
CA MET A 53 -2.11 6.44 -7.63
C MET A 53 -1.99 5.66 -8.95
N VAL A 54 -1.21 4.57 -8.98
CA VAL A 54 -1.03 3.78 -10.20
C VAL A 54 -2.29 3.03 -10.60
N THR A 55 -3.13 2.63 -9.63
CA THR A 55 -4.45 2.06 -9.90
C THR A 55 -5.34 3.07 -10.61
N LYS A 56 -5.36 4.32 -10.14
CA LYS A 56 -6.12 5.39 -10.79
C LYS A 56 -5.65 5.62 -12.23
N GLN A 57 -4.34 5.77 -12.44
CA GLN A 57 -3.75 5.93 -13.78
C GLN A 57 -4.09 4.75 -14.71
N PHE A 58 -4.04 3.51 -14.20
CA PHE A 58 -4.44 2.33 -14.97
C PHE A 58 -5.93 2.38 -15.36
N LEU A 59 -6.81 2.74 -14.43
CA LEU A 59 -8.25 2.87 -14.70
C LEU A 59 -8.55 3.97 -15.73
N GLU A 60 -7.84 5.10 -15.65
CA GLU A 60 -7.92 6.22 -16.59
C GLU A 60 -7.28 5.92 -17.96
N GLY A 61 -6.49 4.85 -18.05
CA GLY A 61 -5.81 4.42 -19.28
C GLY A 61 -4.48 5.13 -19.53
N GLU A 62 -3.97 5.86 -18.55
CA GLU A 62 -2.69 6.55 -18.57
C GLU A 62 -1.51 5.59 -18.28
N LEU A 63 -1.79 4.43 -17.70
CA LEU A 63 -0.81 3.38 -17.39
C LEU A 63 -1.18 2.06 -18.06
N GLY A 64 -0.20 1.43 -18.72
CA GLY A 64 -0.35 0.10 -19.32
C GLY A 64 -0.47 -1.01 -18.27
N PHE A 65 -1.09 -2.13 -18.64
CA PHE A 65 -1.31 -3.26 -17.71
C PHE A 65 -0.01 -3.85 -17.17
N ASP A 66 1.02 -4.01 -18.02
CA ASP A 66 2.27 -4.65 -17.61
C ASP A 66 3.02 -3.82 -16.56
N ASP A 67 3.07 -2.49 -16.74
CA ASP A 67 3.70 -1.58 -15.80
C ASP A 67 2.89 -1.44 -14.50
N PHE A 68 1.56 -1.46 -14.61
CA PHE A 68 0.69 -1.54 -13.45
C PHE A 68 0.92 -2.83 -12.64
N ALA A 69 0.94 -3.98 -13.31
CA ALA A 69 1.14 -5.29 -12.69
C ALA A 69 2.51 -5.44 -12.01
N ARG A 70 3.56 -4.79 -12.54
CA ARG A 70 4.87 -4.72 -11.89
C ARG A 70 4.84 -4.02 -10.53
N ILE A 71 3.96 -3.03 -10.36
CA ILE A 71 3.90 -2.21 -9.14
C ILE A 71 2.93 -2.80 -8.11
N VAL A 72 1.74 -3.24 -8.53
CA VAL A 72 0.71 -3.74 -7.60
C VAL A 72 0.75 -5.26 -7.42
N GLY A 73 1.45 -5.99 -8.28
CA GLY A 73 1.44 -7.45 -8.35
C GLY A 73 0.40 -7.97 -9.35
N PHE A 74 0.72 -9.08 -10.01
CA PHE A 74 -0.09 -9.62 -11.11
C PHE A 74 -1.53 -9.95 -10.71
N ASP A 75 -1.74 -10.66 -9.60
CA ASP A 75 -3.07 -11.09 -9.17
C ASP A 75 -4.00 -9.90 -8.89
N ILE A 76 -3.48 -8.88 -8.20
CA ILE A 76 -4.23 -7.65 -7.91
C ILE A 76 -4.52 -6.90 -9.21
N ALA A 77 -3.53 -6.78 -10.10
CA ALA A 77 -3.72 -6.11 -11.38
C ALA A 77 -4.78 -6.81 -12.24
N GLN A 78 -4.78 -8.15 -12.26
CA GLN A 78 -5.75 -8.94 -13.01
C GLN A 78 -7.18 -8.73 -12.49
N GLN A 79 -7.37 -8.74 -11.17
CA GLN A 79 -8.69 -8.47 -10.56
C GLN A 79 -9.21 -7.08 -10.93
N ILE A 80 -8.35 -6.06 -10.86
CA ILE A 80 -8.71 -4.68 -11.20
C ILE A 80 -9.01 -4.54 -12.70
N LYS A 81 -8.26 -5.21 -13.58
CA LYS A 81 -8.53 -5.24 -15.02
C LYS A 81 -9.90 -5.83 -15.33
N ILE A 82 -10.23 -6.98 -14.75
CA ILE A 82 -11.55 -7.62 -14.92
C ILE A 82 -12.66 -6.68 -14.45
N GLY A 83 -12.48 -6.02 -13.30
CA GLY A 83 -13.42 -5.01 -12.80
C GLY A 83 -13.61 -3.84 -13.78
N LYS A 84 -12.51 -3.29 -14.31
CA LYS A 84 -12.52 -2.20 -15.32
C LYS A 84 -13.29 -2.59 -16.57
N GLU A 85 -13.05 -3.80 -17.09
CA GLU A 85 -13.71 -4.33 -18.29
C GLU A 85 -15.22 -4.54 -18.05
N THR A 86 -15.58 -5.15 -16.92
CA THR A 86 -16.98 -5.39 -16.53
C THR A 86 -17.78 -4.09 -16.40
N LEU A 87 -17.18 -3.06 -15.79
CA LEU A 87 -17.80 -1.73 -15.67
C LEU A 87 -17.99 -1.08 -17.04
N LYS A 88 -16.98 -1.17 -17.90
CA LYS A 88 -17.04 -0.62 -19.27
C LYS A 88 -18.17 -1.27 -20.07
N GLU A 89 -18.28 -2.60 -20.03
CA GLU A 89 -19.36 -3.33 -20.70
C GLU A 89 -20.76 -2.96 -20.17
N SER A 90 -20.88 -2.73 -18.86
CA SER A 90 -22.15 -2.35 -18.23
C SER A 90 -22.57 -0.95 -18.66
N ILE A 91 -21.64 -0.01 -18.71
CA ILE A 91 -21.88 1.37 -19.20
C ILE A 91 -22.30 1.37 -20.67
N GLU A 92 -21.64 0.59 -21.52
CA GLU A 92 -21.98 0.51 -22.94
C GLU A 92 -23.35 -0.13 -23.19
N ARG A 93 -23.74 -1.15 -22.39
CA ARG A 93 -25.09 -1.70 -22.42
C ARG A 93 -26.15 -0.66 -22.05
N ALA A 94 -25.96 0.06 -20.94
CA ALA A 94 -26.90 1.09 -20.50
C ALA A 94 -27.07 2.23 -21.53
N LYS A 95 -26.00 2.62 -22.23
CA LYS A 95 -26.06 3.62 -23.33
C LYS A 95 -26.82 3.11 -24.56
N LYS A 96 -26.79 1.81 -24.82
CA LYS A 96 -27.50 1.20 -25.95
C LYS A 96 -29.00 1.15 -25.70
N ASP A 97 -29.41 0.78 -24.48
CA ASP A 97 -30.81 0.65 -24.09
C ASP A 97 -31.51 2.02 -24.02
N SER A 98 -30.79 3.08 -23.62
CA SER A 98 -31.31 4.45 -23.62
C SER A 98 -31.50 5.03 -25.03
N LYS A 99 -30.70 4.60 -26.01
CA LYS A 99 -30.85 5.00 -27.43
C LYS A 99 -31.95 4.26 -28.19
N GLN A 100 -32.37 3.08 -27.73
CA GLN A 100 -33.46 2.32 -28.34
C GLN A 100 -34.85 2.71 -27.81
N SER A 101 -34.90 3.52 -26.75
CA SER A 101 -36.13 4.00 -26.11
C SER A 101 -36.49 5.45 -26.49
N SER A 102 -35.80 6.06 -27.46
CA SER A 102 -36.07 7.37 -28.08
C SER A 102 -36.32 7.20 -29.56
#